data_AF-A0A2S9ABV1-F1
#
_entry.id   AF-A0A2S9ABV1-F1
#
_cell.length_a   1.000
_cell.length_b   1.000
_cell.length_c   1.000
_cell.angle_alpha   90.00
_cell.angle_beta   90.00
_cell.angle_gamma   90.00
#
_symmetry.space_group_name_H-M   'P 1'
#
loop_
_entity.id
_entity.type
_entity.pdbx_description
1 polymer ?
#
loop_
_entity_poly.entity_id
_entity_poly.type
_entity_poly.pdbx_seq_one_letter_code
_entity_poly.pdbx_strand_id
1 'polypeptide(L)'
;MAVVTIRQLLDSGVHFGHQTRRWNPKVKRFILTERSGIHIIDLQQSLGYIDKAYDFVKETVAHGGTILFVGTKKQAQEILAEQATRVGQPYVNQRWLGGLLTNFSTIAKRLARMKELEELDYENPAASGFTKKELLLKKRELDKLHKSLGGIRNLTKTPSALWVVDAKREHLAIDEAKKLGIPVIGILDTNADPDDFQYPIPGNDDAIRSVSLLTRIIADAAAEGLQQKHNPETGDAEPLADWERELLETPAEETPADAAELVEAPAVAAADEAGAEAHDEAVAVESGEETAEVVAAEAADSK
;
A
#
# COMPACT_ATOMS: atom_id res chain seq x y z
N MET A 1 -10.55 8.17 12.76
CA MET A 1 -10.92 9.56 12.41
C MET A 1 -9.70 10.25 11.84
N ALA A 2 -9.83 10.85 10.66
CA ALA A 2 -8.73 11.51 10.01
C ALA A 2 -8.40 12.82 10.75
N VAL A 3 -7.20 12.94 11.31
CA VAL A 3 -6.76 14.17 12.00
C VAL A 3 -6.32 15.20 10.95
N VAL A 4 -7.27 15.73 10.19
CA VAL A 4 -7.01 16.73 9.14
C VAL A 4 -7.92 17.93 9.34
N THR A 5 -7.33 19.11 9.37
CA THR A 5 -8.10 20.35 9.53
C THR A 5 -8.50 20.93 8.16
N ILE A 6 -9.62 21.65 8.11
CA ILE A 6 -10.03 22.41 6.91
C ILE A 6 -8.90 23.31 6.41
N ARG A 7 -8.14 23.90 7.32
CA ARG A 7 -7.00 24.75 6.99
C ARG A 7 -5.93 23.99 6.20
N GLN A 8 -5.59 22.77 6.58
CA GLN A 8 -4.63 21.94 5.84
C GLN A 8 -5.14 21.57 4.44
N LEU A 9 -6.43 21.28 4.29
CA LEU A 9 -7.06 21.04 2.98
C LEU A 9 -7.05 22.30 2.10
N LEU A 10 -7.22 23.47 2.72
CA LEU A 10 -7.18 24.75 2.05
C LEU A 10 -5.75 25.09 1.57
N ASP A 11 -4.75 24.95 2.45
CA ASP A 11 -3.35 25.25 2.18
C ASP A 11 -2.74 24.33 1.11
N SER A 12 -3.17 23.05 1.07
CA SER A 12 -2.75 22.07 0.07
C SER A 12 -3.46 22.22 -1.28
N GLY A 13 -4.53 23.02 -1.36
CA GLY A 13 -5.25 23.31 -2.60
C GLY A 13 -6.26 22.23 -3.01
N VAL A 14 -6.79 21.45 -2.06
CA VAL A 14 -7.80 20.41 -2.31
C VAL A 14 -9.14 21.00 -2.81
N HIS A 15 -9.43 22.24 -2.44
CA HIS A 15 -10.68 22.93 -2.78
C HIS A 15 -10.78 23.40 -4.24
N PHE A 16 -9.69 23.38 -5.01
CA PHE A 16 -9.72 23.79 -6.41
C PHE A 16 -10.22 22.64 -7.29
N GLY A 17 -11.27 22.87 -8.06
CA GLY A 17 -11.70 21.98 -9.13
C GLY A 17 -11.18 22.41 -10.50
N HIS A 18 -11.84 21.92 -11.55
CA HIS A 18 -11.58 22.28 -12.93
C HIS A 18 -12.36 23.52 -13.39
N GLN A 19 -12.07 23.93 -14.62
CA GLN A 19 -12.81 24.97 -15.32
C GLN A 19 -14.28 24.59 -15.56
N THR A 20 -15.17 25.59 -15.53
CA THR A 20 -16.62 25.42 -15.71
C THR A 20 -17.04 24.69 -16.97
N ARG A 21 -16.26 24.75 -18.05
CA ARG A 21 -16.56 24.03 -19.29
C ARG A 21 -16.35 22.51 -19.21
N ARG A 22 -15.65 22.00 -18.18
CA ARG A 22 -15.24 20.59 -18.06
C ARG A 22 -15.97 19.83 -16.95
N TRP A 23 -16.91 20.47 -16.27
CA TRP A 23 -17.58 19.90 -15.11
C TRP A 23 -18.64 18.86 -15.47
N ASN A 24 -18.90 17.94 -14.56
CA ASN A 24 -20.00 16.97 -14.62
C ASN A 24 -21.21 17.50 -13.83
N PRO A 25 -22.41 17.63 -14.41
CA PRO A 25 -23.59 18.12 -13.69
C PRO A 25 -23.94 17.34 -12.41
N LYS A 26 -23.60 16.05 -12.32
CA LYS A 26 -23.87 15.22 -11.13
C LYS A 26 -23.07 15.66 -9.90
N VAL A 27 -21.91 16.29 -10.08
CA VAL A 27 -21.07 16.76 -8.97
C VAL A 27 -21.54 18.10 -8.39
N LYS A 28 -22.64 18.69 -8.90
CA LYS A 28 -23.16 19.99 -8.44
C LYS A 28 -23.32 20.08 -6.92
N ARG A 29 -23.68 18.99 -6.25
CA ARG A 29 -23.85 18.93 -4.80
C ARG A 29 -22.56 19.17 -4.01
N PHE A 30 -21.40 18.87 -4.60
CA PHE A 30 -20.08 19.01 -3.97
C PHE A 30 -19.40 20.35 -4.28
N ILE A 31 -19.96 21.13 -5.22
CA ILE A 31 -19.42 22.43 -5.62
C ILE A 31 -20.06 23.51 -4.76
N LEU A 32 -19.22 24.29 -4.08
CA LEU A 32 -19.64 25.42 -3.26
C LEU A 32 -19.96 26.65 -4.10
N THR A 33 -19.01 27.08 -4.93
CA THR A 33 -19.15 28.27 -5.78
C THR A 33 -18.19 28.20 -6.97
N GLU A 34 -18.33 29.12 -7.91
CA GLU A 34 -17.35 29.39 -8.96
C GLU A 34 -16.63 30.71 -8.68
N ARG A 35 -15.32 30.77 -8.92
CA ARG A 35 -14.55 32.02 -8.90
C ARG A 35 -13.51 32.00 -10.01
N SER A 36 -13.44 33.07 -10.80
CA SER A 36 -12.49 33.20 -11.91
C SER A 36 -12.54 32.04 -12.90
N GLY A 37 -13.74 31.48 -13.15
CA GLY A 37 -13.94 30.36 -14.07
C GLY A 37 -13.51 28.98 -13.56
N ILE A 38 -13.14 28.86 -12.27
CA ILE A 38 -12.78 27.61 -11.61
C ILE A 38 -13.83 27.28 -10.54
N HIS A 39 -14.26 26.02 -10.50
CA HIS A 39 -15.15 25.54 -9.44
C HIS A 39 -14.39 25.36 -8.13
N ILE A 40 -15.03 25.77 -7.03
CA ILE A 40 -14.53 25.58 -5.66
C ILE A 40 -15.35 24.48 -5.02
N ILE A 41 -14.66 23.44 -4.55
CA ILE A 41 -15.24 22.27 -3.89
C ILE A 41 -15.50 22.60 -2.42
N ASP A 42 -16.62 22.11 -1.89
CA ASP A 42 -16.98 22.27 -0.48
C ASP A 42 -16.14 21.35 0.42
N LEU A 43 -15.19 21.96 1.15
CA LEU A 43 -14.31 21.25 2.07
C LEU A 43 -15.02 20.66 3.30
N GLN A 44 -16.18 21.18 3.70
CA GLN A 44 -16.95 20.60 4.81
C GLN A 44 -17.49 19.23 4.41
N GLN A 45 -18.00 19.12 3.18
CA GLN A 45 -18.36 17.83 2.62
C GLN A 45 -17.13 16.94 2.48
N SER A 46 -16.02 17.46 1.93
CA SER A 46 -14.78 16.69 1.81
C SER A 46 -14.36 16.02 3.12
N LEU A 47 -14.41 16.73 4.25
CA LEU A 47 -14.09 16.14 5.56
C LEU A 47 -14.99 14.96 5.92
N GLY A 48 -16.30 15.12 5.79
CA GLY A 48 -17.24 14.03 6.11
C GLY A 48 -17.07 12.81 5.20
N TYR A 49 -16.66 13.00 3.95
CA TYR A 49 -16.34 11.91 3.03
C TYR A 49 -14.97 11.29 3.28
N ILE A 50 -13.98 12.09 3.69
CA ILE A 50 -12.66 11.61 4.11
C ILE A 50 -12.82 10.68 5.31
N ASP A 51 -13.61 11.06 6.32
CA ASP A 51 -13.82 10.22 7.51
C ASP A 51 -14.45 8.87 7.14
N LYS A 52 -15.50 8.88 6.30
CA LYS A 52 -16.13 7.64 5.82
C LYS A 52 -15.16 6.74 5.05
N ALA A 53 -14.35 7.33 4.16
CA ALA A 53 -13.35 6.58 3.40
C ALA A 53 -12.24 6.06 4.31
N TYR A 54 -11.82 6.85 5.30
CA TYR A 54 -10.81 6.49 6.29
C TYR A 54 -11.24 5.28 7.10
N ASP A 55 -12.45 5.30 7.64
CA ASP A 55 -12.98 4.22 8.47
C ASP A 55 -13.15 2.94 7.65
N PHE A 56 -13.65 3.04 6.41
CA PHE A 56 -13.75 1.89 5.50
C PHE A 56 -12.38 1.27 5.16
N VAL A 57 -11.37 2.11 4.90
CA VAL A 57 -10.00 1.66 4.62
C VAL A 57 -9.42 0.94 5.83
N LYS A 58 -9.55 1.54 7.00
CA LYS A 58 -9.06 0.99 8.25
C LYS A 58 -9.69 -0.37 8.53
N GLU A 59 -11.01 -0.46 8.43
CA GLU A 59 -11.77 -1.71 8.61
C GLU A 59 -11.33 -2.78 7.60
N THR A 60 -11.26 -2.43 6.30
CA THR A 60 -10.86 -3.37 5.25
C THR A 60 -9.49 -3.98 5.51
N VAL A 61 -8.54 -3.17 5.96
CA VAL A 61 -7.16 -3.62 6.21
C VAL A 61 -7.04 -4.37 7.53
N ALA A 62 -7.80 -3.97 8.56
CA ALA A 62 -7.89 -4.71 9.82
C ALA A 62 -8.39 -6.15 9.61
N HIS A 63 -9.36 -6.35 8.71
CA HIS A 63 -9.83 -7.68 8.28
C HIS A 63 -8.84 -8.44 7.39
N GLY A 64 -7.65 -7.89 7.12
CA GLY A 64 -6.62 -8.50 6.29
C GLY A 64 -6.85 -8.37 4.78
N GLY A 65 -7.69 -7.42 4.37
CA GLY A 65 -7.83 -7.01 2.99
C GLY A 65 -6.61 -6.22 2.48
N THR A 66 -6.45 -6.18 1.16
CA THR A 66 -5.40 -5.39 0.50
C THR A 66 -6.01 -4.23 -0.27
N ILE A 67 -5.33 -3.09 -0.24
CA ILE A 67 -5.74 -1.87 -0.94
C ILE A 67 -4.77 -1.62 -2.07
N LEU A 68 -5.27 -1.57 -3.30
CA LEU A 68 -4.46 -1.27 -4.47
C LEU A 68 -4.51 0.23 -4.76
N PHE A 69 -3.36 0.89 -4.66
CA PHE A 69 -3.19 2.31 -4.99
C PHE A 69 -2.97 2.48 -6.49
N VAL A 70 -3.82 3.26 -7.17
CA VAL A 70 -3.80 3.44 -8.63
C VAL A 70 -3.72 4.92 -8.98
N GLY A 71 -2.71 5.29 -9.77
CA GLY A 71 -2.59 6.64 -10.30
C GLY A 71 -1.44 6.74 -11.30
N THR A 72 -1.79 6.91 -12.58
CA THR A 72 -0.85 7.01 -13.71
C THR A 72 -0.51 8.46 -14.05
N LYS A 73 -1.23 9.41 -13.48
CA LYS A 73 -1.00 10.84 -13.63
C LYS A 73 0.35 11.24 -13.05
N LYS A 74 1.12 12.09 -13.77
CA LYS A 74 2.50 12.48 -13.39
C LYS A 74 2.59 12.99 -11.95
N GLN A 75 1.61 13.77 -11.52
CA GLN A 75 1.51 14.35 -10.18
C GLN A 75 1.30 13.30 -9.08
N ALA A 76 0.81 12.11 -9.44
CA ALA A 76 0.46 11.04 -8.52
C ALA A 76 1.53 9.93 -8.48
N GLN A 77 2.31 9.73 -9.54
CA GLN A 77 3.15 8.53 -9.70
C GLN A 77 4.16 8.31 -8.57
N GLU A 78 4.91 9.36 -8.20
CA GLU A 78 5.94 9.28 -7.16
C GLU A 78 5.32 9.17 -5.78
N ILE A 79 4.29 9.98 -5.51
CA ILE A 79 3.55 10.00 -4.25
C ILE A 79 2.96 8.63 -3.94
N LEU A 80 2.29 8.00 -4.91
CA LEU A 80 1.65 6.71 -4.69
C LEU A 80 2.69 5.62 -4.45
N ALA A 81 3.80 5.62 -5.19
CA ALA A 81 4.86 4.65 -5.00
C ALA A 81 5.50 4.78 -3.62
N GLU A 82 5.80 6.00 -3.18
CA GLU A 82 6.38 6.26 -1.87
C GLU A 82 5.43 5.85 -0.73
N GLN A 83 4.17 6.32 -0.77
CA GLN A 83 3.21 6.08 0.30
C GLN A 83 2.76 4.62 0.37
N ALA A 84 2.56 3.96 -0.77
CA ALA A 84 2.18 2.55 -0.78
C ALA A 84 3.33 1.65 -0.33
N THR A 85 4.58 1.94 -0.74
CA THR A 85 5.77 1.21 -0.28
C THR A 85 5.97 1.38 1.22
N ARG A 86 5.76 2.58 1.77
CA ARG A 86 5.82 2.85 3.22
C ARG A 86 4.87 1.96 4.01
N VAL A 87 3.67 1.69 3.49
CA VAL A 87 2.63 0.92 4.19
C VAL A 87 2.62 -0.56 3.76
N GLY A 88 3.47 -0.96 2.81
CA GLY A 88 3.54 -2.33 2.30
C GLY A 88 2.31 -2.75 1.49
N GLN A 89 1.54 -1.80 0.96
CA GLN A 89 0.37 -2.06 0.12
C GLN A 89 0.75 -2.02 -1.37
N PRO A 90 0.03 -2.77 -2.22
CA PRO A 90 0.33 -2.80 -3.65
C PRO A 90 -0.04 -1.49 -4.35
N TYR A 91 0.66 -1.16 -5.44
CA TYR A 91 0.40 0.06 -6.21
C TYR A 91 0.63 -0.11 -7.72
N VAL A 92 0.01 0.77 -8.50
CA VAL A 92 0.20 0.94 -9.94
C VAL A 92 0.38 2.43 -10.24
N ASN A 93 1.61 2.84 -10.54
CA ASN A 93 1.97 4.23 -10.79
C ASN A 93 2.29 4.56 -12.26
N GLN A 94 2.56 3.57 -13.10
CA GLN A 94 2.94 3.80 -14.50
C GLN A 94 1.76 3.74 -15.45
N ARG A 95 1.28 2.54 -15.76
CA ARG A 95 0.19 2.32 -16.72
C ARG A 95 -0.70 1.18 -16.23
N TRP A 96 -2.01 1.41 -16.28
CA TRP A 96 -2.98 0.35 -16.12
C TRP A 96 -3.00 -0.56 -17.35
N LEU A 97 -2.71 -1.84 -17.15
CA LEU A 97 -2.88 -2.86 -18.19
C LEU A 97 -4.34 -3.31 -18.16
N GLY A 98 -5.06 -3.20 -19.28
CA GLY A 98 -6.42 -3.71 -19.36
C GLY A 98 -6.45 -5.21 -19.08
N GLY A 99 -7.37 -5.65 -18.23
CA GLY A 99 -7.44 -7.03 -17.75
C GLY A 99 -6.62 -7.30 -16.49
N LEU A 100 -6.10 -6.26 -15.81
CA LEU A 100 -5.28 -6.46 -14.62
C LEU A 100 -6.04 -7.18 -13.50
N LEU A 101 -7.29 -6.80 -13.27
CA LEU A 101 -8.14 -7.40 -12.25
C LEU A 101 -8.99 -8.51 -12.86
N THR A 102 -9.61 -8.25 -14.01
CA THR A 102 -10.57 -9.18 -14.63
C THR A 102 -9.92 -10.43 -15.22
N ASN A 103 -8.63 -10.36 -15.63
CA ASN A 103 -7.85 -11.48 -16.13
C ASN A 103 -6.58 -11.69 -15.28
N PHE A 104 -6.78 -11.78 -13.96
CA PHE A 104 -5.68 -11.93 -13.02
C PHE A 104 -4.81 -13.17 -13.29
N SER A 105 -5.38 -14.27 -13.79
CA SER A 105 -4.64 -15.49 -14.12
C SER A 105 -3.52 -15.26 -15.16
N THR A 106 -3.73 -14.35 -16.11
CA THR A 106 -2.73 -14.02 -17.14
C THR A 106 -1.66 -13.09 -16.58
N ILE A 107 -2.04 -12.14 -15.72
CA ILE A 107 -1.10 -11.26 -15.04
C ILE A 107 -0.23 -12.03 -14.05
N ALA A 108 -0.80 -12.99 -13.32
CA ALA A 108 -0.07 -13.86 -12.41
C ALA A 108 1.07 -14.63 -13.14
N LYS A 109 0.84 -15.09 -14.37
CA LYS A 109 1.89 -15.70 -15.21
C LYS A 109 2.99 -14.69 -15.58
N ARG A 110 2.64 -13.44 -15.84
CA ARG A 110 3.62 -12.37 -16.10
C ARG A 110 4.41 -12.00 -14.86
N LEU A 111 3.79 -12.03 -13.68
CA LEU A 111 4.47 -11.84 -12.39
C LEU A 111 5.41 -13.01 -12.08
N ALA A 112 5.00 -14.25 -12.34
CA ALA A 112 5.89 -15.41 -12.22
C ALA A 112 7.09 -15.29 -13.17
N ARG A 113 6.85 -14.90 -14.42
CA ARG A 113 7.92 -14.63 -15.39
C ARG A 113 8.86 -13.52 -14.93
N MET A 114 8.35 -12.47 -14.29
CA MET A 114 9.19 -11.41 -13.73
C MET A 114 10.12 -11.97 -12.63
N LYS A 115 9.60 -12.79 -11.72
CA LYS A 115 10.40 -13.44 -10.67
C LYS A 115 11.46 -14.39 -11.24
N GLU A 116 11.10 -15.19 -12.25
CA GLU A 116 12.07 -16.04 -12.97
C GLU A 116 13.22 -15.24 -13.59
N LEU A 117 12.95 -14.04 -14.11
CA LEU A 117 13.97 -13.18 -14.70
C LEU A 117 14.85 -12.53 -13.62
N GLU A 118 14.28 -12.17 -12.46
CA GLU A 118 15.03 -11.64 -11.32
C GLU A 118 16.02 -12.65 -10.73
N GLU A 119 15.72 -13.95 -10.83
CA GLU A 119 16.59 -15.03 -10.34
C GLU A 119 17.80 -15.31 -11.24
N LEU A 120 17.84 -14.77 -12.47
CA LEU A 120 18.94 -14.97 -13.39
C LEU A 120 20.14 -14.11 -13.03
N ASP A 121 21.34 -14.72 -13.07
CA ASP A 121 22.60 -13.99 -12.97
C ASP A 121 22.92 -13.33 -14.32
N TYR A 122 22.80 -12.00 -14.37
CA TYR A 122 23.09 -11.21 -15.57
C TYR A 122 24.58 -10.89 -15.75
N GLU A 123 25.38 -11.03 -14.69
CA GLU A 123 26.79 -10.70 -14.68
C GLU A 123 27.67 -11.90 -15.09
N ASN A 124 27.20 -13.12 -14.84
CA ASN A 124 27.90 -14.34 -15.25
C ASN A 124 27.15 -15.16 -16.34
N PRO A 125 27.49 -14.97 -17.63
CA PRO A 125 26.90 -15.72 -18.75
C PRO A 125 27.09 -17.24 -18.68
N ALA A 126 28.17 -17.71 -18.04
CA ALA A 126 28.46 -19.14 -17.91
C ALA A 126 27.55 -19.83 -16.89
N ALA A 127 27.16 -19.12 -15.82
CA ALA A 127 26.25 -19.63 -14.80
C ALA A 127 24.81 -19.71 -15.31
N SER A 128 24.38 -18.72 -16.09
CA SER A 128 23.01 -18.64 -16.60
C SER A 128 22.76 -19.44 -17.88
N GLY A 129 23.81 -19.95 -18.54
CA GLY A 129 23.69 -20.75 -19.76
C GLY A 129 23.20 -19.98 -21.00
N PHE A 130 23.24 -18.64 -20.97
CA PHE A 130 22.78 -17.75 -22.04
C PHE A 130 23.93 -16.95 -22.63
N THR A 131 23.80 -16.57 -23.91
CA THR A 131 24.74 -15.64 -24.53
C THR A 131 24.57 -14.22 -23.96
N LYS A 132 25.64 -13.40 -24.03
CA LYS A 132 25.58 -11.98 -23.59
C LYS A 132 24.45 -11.18 -24.26
N LYS A 133 24.15 -11.48 -25.53
CA LYS A 133 23.05 -10.83 -26.27
C LYS A 133 21.67 -11.23 -25.70
N GLU A 134 21.48 -12.50 -25.37
CA GLU A 134 20.24 -12.99 -24.77
C GLU A 134 20.03 -12.47 -23.35
N LEU A 135 21.10 -12.40 -22.54
CA LEU A 135 21.05 -11.78 -21.21
C LEU A 135 20.64 -10.31 -21.29
N LEU A 136 21.17 -9.56 -22.25
CA LEU A 136 20.80 -8.17 -22.45
C LEU A 136 19.33 -8.01 -22.88
N LEU A 137 18.80 -8.92 -23.70
CA LEU A 137 17.38 -8.94 -24.05
C LEU A 137 16.49 -9.27 -22.83
N LYS A 138 16.90 -10.25 -22.02
CA LYS A 138 16.22 -10.63 -20.78
C LYS A 138 16.25 -9.51 -19.74
N LYS A 139 17.36 -8.77 -19.62
CA LYS A 139 17.48 -7.59 -18.74
C LYS A 139 16.52 -6.48 -19.16
N ARG A 140 16.45 -6.19 -20.47
CA ARG A 140 15.45 -5.25 -21.02
C ARG A 140 14.01 -5.70 -20.83
N GLU A 141 13.74 -7.01 -20.85
CA GLU A 141 12.42 -7.58 -20.52
C GLU A 141 12.10 -7.35 -19.04
N LEU A 142 13.04 -7.66 -18.15
CA LEU A 142 12.94 -7.43 -16.71
C LEU A 142 12.67 -5.94 -16.42
N ASP A 143 13.44 -5.01 -16.98
CA ASP A 143 13.28 -3.56 -16.75
C ASP A 143 11.86 -3.08 -17.13
N LYS A 144 11.33 -3.60 -18.25
CA LYS A 144 9.95 -3.30 -18.69
C LYS A 144 8.90 -3.88 -17.74
N LEU A 145 9.12 -5.09 -17.24
CA LEU A 145 8.23 -5.74 -16.29
C LEU A 145 8.27 -5.03 -14.92
N HIS A 146 9.45 -4.70 -14.38
CA HIS A 146 9.56 -3.93 -13.14
C HIS A 146 8.86 -2.58 -13.23
N LYS A 147 9.06 -1.86 -14.34
CA LYS A 147 8.41 -0.57 -14.54
C LYS A 147 6.89 -0.68 -14.52
N SER A 148 6.31 -1.75 -15.09
CA SER A 148 4.85 -1.88 -15.23
C SER A 148 4.18 -2.61 -14.05
N LEU A 149 4.82 -3.63 -13.49
CA LEU A 149 4.25 -4.57 -12.52
C LEU A 149 4.96 -4.56 -11.16
N GLY A 150 6.01 -3.75 -10.99
CA GLY A 150 6.81 -3.74 -9.75
C GLY A 150 5.98 -3.51 -8.49
N GLY A 151 5.01 -2.58 -8.52
CA GLY A 151 4.15 -2.30 -7.38
C GLY A 151 3.09 -3.37 -7.08
N ILE A 152 2.87 -4.34 -7.98
CA ILE A 152 1.98 -5.50 -7.75
C ILE A 152 2.74 -6.83 -7.68
N ARG A 153 4.07 -6.79 -7.50
CA ARG A 153 4.94 -7.97 -7.41
C ARG A 153 4.48 -9.00 -6.37
N ASN A 154 4.03 -8.51 -5.22
CA ASN A 154 3.64 -9.32 -4.07
C ASN A 154 2.14 -9.64 -4.05
N LEU A 155 1.41 -9.27 -5.10
CA LEU A 155 -0.03 -9.46 -5.18
C LEU A 155 -0.34 -10.90 -5.58
N THR A 156 -0.89 -11.68 -4.65
CA THR A 156 -1.24 -13.10 -4.85
C THR A 156 -2.71 -13.31 -5.18
N LYS A 157 -3.58 -12.41 -4.71
CA LYS A 157 -5.03 -12.41 -4.90
C LYS A 157 -5.50 -11.01 -5.31
N THR A 158 -6.68 -10.94 -5.92
CA THR A 158 -7.31 -9.66 -6.26
C THR A 158 -7.48 -8.79 -5.01
N PRO A 159 -7.29 -7.46 -5.13
CA PRO A 159 -7.41 -6.54 -4.01
C PRO A 159 -8.84 -6.46 -3.47
N SER A 160 -8.96 -6.11 -2.20
CA SER A 160 -10.25 -5.94 -1.51
C SER A 160 -10.86 -4.56 -1.76
N ALA A 161 -10.04 -3.53 -1.97
CA ALA A 161 -10.48 -2.20 -2.34
C ALA A 161 -9.46 -1.51 -3.25
N LEU A 162 -9.91 -0.48 -3.96
CA LEU A 162 -9.07 0.34 -4.83
C LEU A 162 -9.06 1.78 -4.35
N TRP A 163 -7.86 2.36 -4.28
CA TRP A 163 -7.68 3.80 -4.15
C TRP A 163 -7.27 4.36 -5.52
N VAL A 164 -8.08 5.24 -6.09
CA VAL A 164 -7.87 5.77 -7.45
C VAL A 164 -7.68 7.29 -7.41
N VAL A 165 -6.64 7.76 -8.09
CA VAL A 165 -6.42 9.19 -8.37
C VAL A 165 -6.76 9.46 -9.83
N ASP A 166 -7.65 10.43 -10.08
CA ASP A 166 -8.20 10.82 -11.39
C ASP A 166 -9.07 9.73 -12.06
N ALA A 167 -10.39 9.78 -11.83
CA ALA A 167 -11.33 8.79 -12.38
C ALA A 167 -11.27 8.67 -13.92
N LYS A 168 -11.01 9.80 -14.58
CA LYS A 168 -11.16 9.93 -16.03
C LYS A 168 -9.98 9.29 -16.75
N ARG A 169 -8.77 9.47 -16.22
CA ARG A 169 -7.58 8.79 -16.74
C ARG A 169 -7.59 7.31 -16.39
N GLU A 170 -8.07 6.94 -15.21
CA GLU A 170 -8.07 5.57 -14.68
C GLU A 170 -9.38 4.80 -14.92
N HIS A 171 -10.21 5.23 -15.88
CA HIS A 171 -11.52 4.61 -16.18
C HIS A 171 -11.47 3.08 -16.36
N LEU A 172 -10.41 2.54 -17.00
CA LEU A 172 -10.25 1.09 -17.15
C LEU A 172 -10.15 0.36 -15.80
N ALA A 173 -9.46 0.95 -14.83
CA ALA A 173 -9.34 0.36 -13.49
C ALA A 173 -10.70 0.35 -12.78
N ILE A 174 -11.45 1.44 -12.89
CA ILE A 174 -12.79 1.58 -12.32
C ILE A 174 -13.77 0.60 -12.97
N ASP A 175 -13.76 0.50 -14.29
CA ASP A 175 -14.65 -0.41 -15.03
C ASP A 175 -14.39 -1.88 -14.67
N GLU A 176 -13.11 -2.26 -14.53
CA GLU A 176 -12.74 -3.60 -14.08
C GLU A 176 -13.14 -3.87 -12.63
N ALA A 177 -12.95 -2.88 -11.74
CA ALA A 177 -13.36 -2.95 -10.35
C ALA A 177 -14.87 -3.16 -10.21
N LYS A 178 -15.65 -2.35 -10.94
CA LYS A 178 -17.11 -2.42 -10.96
C LYS A 178 -17.61 -3.78 -11.42
N LYS A 179 -16.99 -4.36 -12.46
CA LYS A 179 -17.34 -5.71 -12.96
C LYS A 179 -17.12 -6.79 -11.91
N LEU A 180 -16.10 -6.66 -11.08
CA LEU A 180 -15.77 -7.61 -10.03
C LEU A 180 -16.44 -7.31 -8.69
N GLY A 181 -17.16 -6.18 -8.57
CA GLY A 181 -17.76 -5.73 -7.31
C GLY A 181 -16.74 -5.24 -6.29
N ILE A 182 -15.54 -4.85 -6.72
CA ILE A 182 -14.50 -4.32 -5.83
C ILE A 182 -14.85 -2.84 -5.52
N PRO A 183 -14.98 -2.44 -4.24
CA PRO A 183 -15.30 -1.08 -3.87
C PRO A 183 -14.18 -0.11 -4.27
N VAL A 184 -14.58 0.99 -4.93
CA VAL A 184 -13.68 2.04 -5.40
C VAL A 184 -13.76 3.26 -4.48
N ILE A 185 -12.60 3.65 -3.98
CA ILE A 185 -12.35 4.86 -3.20
C ILE A 185 -11.51 5.78 -4.08
N GLY A 186 -11.78 7.06 -4.12
CA GLY A 186 -10.93 7.94 -4.91
C GLY A 186 -11.25 9.41 -4.78
N ILE A 187 -10.37 10.20 -5.39
CA ILE A 187 -10.49 11.65 -5.43
C ILE A 187 -11.53 12.01 -6.50
N LEU A 188 -12.61 12.65 -6.07
CA LEU A 188 -13.66 13.16 -6.94
C LEU A 188 -13.39 14.64 -7.24
N ASP A 189 -12.79 14.89 -8.39
CA ASP A 189 -12.77 16.23 -8.98
C ASP A 189 -14.08 16.48 -9.73
N THR A 190 -14.31 17.74 -10.04
CA THR A 190 -15.47 18.30 -10.73
C THR A 190 -15.78 17.72 -12.12
N ASN A 191 -14.84 17.04 -12.75
CA ASN A 191 -15.02 16.43 -14.08
C ASN A 191 -15.40 14.92 -14.02
N ALA A 192 -15.27 14.29 -12.85
CA ALA A 192 -15.50 12.87 -12.64
C ALA A 192 -16.97 12.57 -12.32
N ASP A 193 -17.42 11.34 -12.57
CA ASP A 193 -18.77 10.90 -12.21
C ASP A 193 -18.78 10.38 -10.76
N PRO A 194 -19.61 10.92 -9.86
CA PRO A 194 -19.68 10.43 -8.49
C PRO A 194 -20.21 8.99 -8.38
N ASP A 195 -20.90 8.48 -9.40
CA ASP A 195 -21.41 7.11 -9.45
C ASP A 195 -20.30 6.08 -9.76
N ASP A 196 -19.09 6.55 -10.07
CA ASP A 196 -17.90 5.72 -10.24
C ASP A 196 -17.28 5.26 -8.92
N PHE A 197 -17.63 5.91 -7.82
CA PHE A 197 -17.04 5.71 -6.52
C PHE A 197 -18.08 5.23 -5.50
N GLN A 198 -17.72 4.21 -4.72
CA GLN A 198 -18.48 3.85 -3.51
C GLN A 198 -18.17 4.83 -2.38
N TYR A 199 -16.90 5.22 -2.26
CA TYR A 199 -16.42 6.17 -1.26
C TYR A 199 -15.71 7.35 -1.96
N PRO A 200 -16.48 8.31 -2.52
CA PRO A 200 -15.90 9.48 -3.18
C PRO A 200 -15.33 10.45 -2.15
N ILE A 201 -14.14 10.98 -2.38
CA ILE A 201 -13.56 12.08 -1.61
C ILE A 201 -13.53 13.33 -2.51
N PRO A 202 -14.44 14.30 -2.33
CA PRO A 202 -14.42 15.53 -3.11
C PRO A 202 -13.09 16.27 -2.93
N GLY A 203 -12.37 16.51 -4.02
CA GLY A 203 -11.05 17.14 -3.96
C GLY A 203 -10.36 17.28 -5.31
N ASN A 204 -9.23 18.00 -5.28
CA ASN A 204 -8.39 18.25 -6.45
C ASN A 204 -7.45 17.08 -6.75
N ASP A 205 -7.45 16.60 -7.99
CA ASP A 205 -6.54 15.54 -8.46
C ASP A 205 -5.34 16.07 -9.29
N ASP A 206 -5.30 17.36 -9.62
CA ASP A 206 -4.25 18.00 -10.43
C ASP A 206 -3.08 18.52 -9.59
N ALA A 207 -3.35 18.95 -8.35
CA ALA A 207 -2.34 19.52 -7.48
C ALA A 207 -1.55 18.43 -6.74
N ILE A 208 -0.22 18.43 -6.91
CA ILE A 208 0.71 17.51 -6.21
C ILE A 208 0.49 17.54 -4.69
N ARG A 209 0.32 18.73 -4.10
CA ARG A 209 0.09 18.89 -2.65
C ARG A 209 -1.24 18.29 -2.20
N SER A 210 -2.29 18.40 -3.02
CA SER A 210 -3.61 17.81 -2.74
C SER A 210 -3.53 16.27 -2.78
N VAL A 211 -3.00 15.72 -3.88
CA VAL A 211 -2.84 14.28 -4.05
C VAL A 211 -1.93 13.68 -2.97
N SER A 212 -0.85 14.38 -2.60
CA SER A 212 0.05 13.98 -1.51
C SER A 212 -0.69 13.88 -0.19
N LEU A 213 -1.44 14.92 0.17
CA LEU A 213 -2.19 14.96 1.43
C LEU A 213 -3.24 13.84 1.48
N LEU A 214 -4.08 13.72 0.45
CA LEU A 214 -5.17 12.74 0.41
C LEU A 214 -4.64 11.30 0.38
N THR A 215 -3.61 11.02 -0.42
CA THR A 215 -3.00 9.70 -0.49
C THR A 215 -2.32 9.35 0.84
N ARG A 216 -1.65 10.31 1.50
CA ARG A 216 -1.06 10.10 2.82
C ARG A 216 -2.11 9.75 3.86
N ILE A 217 -3.24 10.45 3.89
CA ILE A 217 -4.35 10.19 4.83
C ILE A 217 -4.86 8.75 4.68
N ILE A 218 -5.07 8.30 3.44
CA ILE A 218 -5.52 6.93 3.15
C ILE A 218 -4.44 5.89 3.45
N ALA A 219 -3.17 6.21 3.19
CA ALA A 219 -2.05 5.35 3.56
C ALA A 219 -1.92 5.21 5.09
N ASP A 220 -2.08 6.30 5.84
CA ASP A 220 -2.08 6.27 7.30
C ASP A 220 -3.26 5.44 7.85
N ALA A 221 -4.44 5.54 7.23
CA ALA A 221 -5.59 4.69 7.56
C ALA A 221 -5.28 3.19 7.37
N ALA A 222 -4.61 2.84 6.26
CA ALA A 222 -4.18 1.47 6.00
C ALA A 222 -3.09 1.01 7.00
N ALA A 223 -2.18 1.90 7.40
CA ALA A 223 -1.17 1.58 8.41
C ALA A 223 -1.80 1.33 9.79
N GLU A 224 -2.79 2.14 10.19
CA GLU A 224 -3.55 1.91 11.42
C GLU A 224 -4.32 0.58 11.38
N GLY A 225 -4.96 0.26 10.25
CA GLY A 225 -5.64 -1.03 10.07
C GLY A 225 -4.68 -2.23 10.18
N LEU A 226 -3.47 -2.11 9.62
CA LEU A 226 -2.43 -3.14 9.78
C LEU A 226 -2.00 -3.30 11.24
N GLN A 227 -1.82 -2.19 11.97
CA GLN A 227 -1.46 -2.23 13.38
C GLN A 227 -2.55 -2.91 14.23
N GLN A 228 -3.83 -2.61 13.96
CA GLN A 228 -4.96 -3.26 14.65
C GLN A 228 -4.99 -4.77 14.38
N LYS A 229 -4.72 -5.19 13.14
CA LYS A 229 -4.62 -6.61 12.80
C LYS A 229 -3.49 -7.33 13.55
N HIS A 230 -2.35 -6.67 13.74
CA HIS A 230 -1.20 -7.24 14.44
C HIS A 230 -1.33 -7.21 15.97
N ASN A 231 -2.12 -6.28 16.52
CA ASN A 231 -2.36 -6.14 17.95
C ASN A 231 -3.87 -6.14 18.26
N PRO A 232 -4.54 -7.30 18.22
CA PRO A 232 -5.96 -7.40 18.48
C PRO A 232 -6.34 -7.09 19.94
N GLU A 233 -5.39 -7.07 20.87
CA GLU A 233 -5.69 -6.91 22.31
C GLU A 233 -6.09 -5.49 22.75
N THR A 234 -6.21 -4.52 21.84
CA THR A 234 -6.58 -3.13 22.18
C THR A 234 -7.84 -2.63 21.48
N GLY A 235 -8.60 -3.53 20.85
CA GLY A 235 -9.92 -3.24 20.29
C GLY A 235 -10.86 -4.38 20.64
N ASP A 236 -11.86 -4.07 21.45
CA ASP A 236 -12.97 -4.95 21.86
C ASP A 236 -12.60 -5.97 22.96
N ALA A 237 -12.60 -5.47 24.21
CA ALA A 237 -13.06 -6.31 25.31
C ALA A 237 -14.52 -6.66 25.01
N GLU A 238 -14.75 -7.82 24.38
CA GLU A 238 -16.06 -8.45 24.46
C GLU A 238 -16.40 -8.56 25.95
N PRO A 239 -17.61 -8.15 26.39
CA PRO A 239 -18.01 -8.42 27.76
C PRO A 239 -18.02 -9.94 27.91
N LEU A 240 -17.09 -10.44 28.74
CA LEU A 240 -17.01 -11.82 29.19
C LEU A 240 -18.44 -12.35 29.34
N ALA A 241 -18.81 -13.32 28.51
CA ALA A 241 -20.18 -13.76 28.38
C ALA A 241 -20.69 -14.24 29.75
N ASP A 242 -21.95 -13.97 30.09
CA ASP A 242 -22.47 -14.13 31.46
C ASP A 242 -22.23 -15.52 32.08
N TRP A 243 -22.05 -16.56 31.25
CA TRP A 243 -21.69 -17.92 31.67
C TRP A 243 -20.26 -18.08 32.21
N GLU A 244 -19.30 -17.24 31.79
CA GLU A 244 -17.92 -17.23 32.33
C GLU A 244 -17.84 -16.53 33.69
N ARG A 245 -18.73 -15.57 33.99
CA ARG A 245 -18.84 -14.96 35.33
C ARG A 245 -19.45 -15.93 36.35
N GLU A 246 -20.47 -16.68 35.95
CA GLU A 246 -21.16 -17.62 36.82
C GLU A 246 -20.25 -18.79 37.28
N LEU A 247 -19.29 -19.18 36.43
CA LEU A 247 -18.31 -20.22 36.76
C LEU A 247 -17.20 -19.73 37.73
N LEU A 248 -16.93 -18.43 37.76
CA LEU A 248 -15.92 -17.80 38.64
C LEU A 248 -16.49 -17.36 40.00
N GLU A 249 -17.80 -17.08 40.07
CA GLU A 249 -18.47 -16.62 41.31
C GLU A 249 -19.02 -17.77 42.17
N THR A 250 -18.97 -19.03 41.70
CA THR A 250 -19.38 -20.18 42.51
C THR A 250 -18.29 -20.51 43.55
N PRO A 251 -18.55 -20.34 44.87
CA PRO A 251 -17.57 -20.67 45.90
C PRO A 251 -17.38 -22.19 45.96
N ALA A 252 -16.13 -22.63 45.90
CA ALA A 252 -15.75 -24.01 46.20
C ALA A 252 -15.80 -24.25 47.71
N GLU A 253 -16.77 -25.05 48.18
CA GLU A 253 -16.87 -25.71 49.50
C GLU A 253 -18.03 -26.73 49.39
N GLU A 254 -17.96 -28.04 49.70
CA GLU A 254 -17.08 -28.92 50.51
C GLU A 254 -17.15 -30.36 49.90
N THR A 255 -16.03 -31.01 49.51
CA THR A 255 -15.25 -32.10 50.18
C THR A 255 -16.01 -33.41 50.54
N PRO A 256 -15.39 -34.63 50.60
CA PRO A 256 -14.03 -34.89 51.13
C PRO A 256 -13.18 -36.05 50.56
N ALA A 257 -11.88 -35.88 50.85
CA ALA A 257 -10.88 -36.84 51.35
C ALA A 257 -10.90 -38.31 50.87
N ASP A 258 -9.89 -38.68 50.08
CA ASP A 258 -9.00 -39.77 50.46
C ASP A 258 -7.62 -39.65 49.79
N ALA A 259 -6.60 -40.19 50.45
CA ALA A 259 -5.20 -40.34 50.03
C ALA A 259 -4.30 -39.09 50.03
N ALA A 260 -3.96 -38.64 51.24
CA ALA A 260 -2.61 -38.18 51.53
C ALA A 260 -1.65 -39.39 51.55
N GLU A 261 -0.47 -39.22 50.94
CA GLU A 261 0.86 -39.73 51.33
C GLU A 261 1.70 -40.13 50.11
N LEU A 262 2.69 -39.29 49.78
CA LEU A 262 4.13 -39.59 49.70
C LEU A 262 4.83 -38.56 48.78
N VAL A 263 5.49 -37.53 49.33
CA VAL A 263 6.97 -37.29 49.39
C VAL A 263 7.71 -37.52 48.06
N GLU A 264 8.67 -36.72 47.59
CA GLU A 264 9.46 -35.61 48.13
C GLU A 264 10.22 -35.01 46.93
N ALA A 265 10.46 -33.70 46.91
CA ALA A 265 11.50 -33.10 46.08
C ALA A 265 12.89 -33.46 46.65
N PRO A 266 13.96 -33.28 45.85
CA PRO A 266 14.84 -32.19 46.24
C PRO A 266 15.39 -31.37 45.06
N ALA A 267 15.44 -30.06 45.28
CA ALA A 267 16.49 -29.17 44.76
C ALA A 267 17.80 -29.47 45.54
N VAL A 268 19.04 -29.21 45.11
CA VAL A 268 19.68 -28.05 44.47
C VAL A 268 21.11 -28.50 44.10
N ALA A 269 21.76 -27.93 43.09
CA ALA A 269 23.12 -27.34 43.22
C ALA A 269 23.68 -26.90 41.86
N ALA A 270 24.24 -25.68 41.88
CA ALA A 270 24.90 -24.99 40.80
C ALA A 270 26.43 -25.22 40.80
N ALA A 271 27.04 -25.03 39.63
CA ALA A 271 28.44 -24.70 39.26
C ALA A 271 28.67 -25.33 37.87
N ASP A 272 29.27 -24.71 36.85
CA ASP A 272 30.44 -23.84 36.86
C ASP A 272 30.53 -23.05 35.52
N GLU A 273 31.38 -22.04 35.53
CA GLU A 273 31.66 -21.08 34.45
C GLU A 273 32.53 -21.65 33.30
N ALA A 274 32.59 -20.86 32.21
CA ALA A 274 33.73 -20.62 31.32
C ALA A 274 33.88 -21.42 30.00
N GLY A 275 34.04 -20.64 28.91
CA GLY A 275 34.49 -21.05 27.56
C GLY A 275 33.77 -20.27 26.44
N ALA A 276 34.10 -19.00 26.22
CA ALA A 276 34.93 -18.51 25.10
C ALA A 276 34.37 -18.89 23.70
N GLU A 277 33.69 -17.97 23.00
CA GLU A 277 34.28 -17.03 22.01
C GLU A 277 35.24 -17.69 21.00
N ALA A 278 34.81 -17.76 19.73
CA ALA A 278 35.56 -17.31 18.55
C ALA A 278 34.89 -17.83 17.26
N HIS A 279 34.28 -16.94 16.48
CA HIS A 279 34.76 -16.57 15.13
C HIS A 279 33.79 -15.56 14.49
N ASP A 280 34.14 -14.28 14.65
CA ASP A 280 33.84 -13.23 13.68
C ASP A 280 35.19 -12.77 13.10
N GLU A 281 35.17 -12.12 11.94
CA GLU A 281 36.28 -11.69 11.06
C GLU A 281 36.79 -12.67 9.97
N ALA A 282 36.12 -12.59 8.82
CA ALA A 282 36.68 -12.43 7.47
C ALA A 282 35.47 -12.09 6.58
N VAL A 283 35.30 -10.94 5.94
CA VAL A 283 36.15 -10.28 4.95
C VAL A 283 35.67 -8.83 4.82
N ALA A 284 36.54 -7.88 5.14
CA ALA A 284 36.38 -6.45 4.81
C ALA A 284 37.72 -5.94 4.27
N VAL A 285 38.08 -6.35 3.06
CA VAL A 285 39.10 -5.71 2.22
C VAL A 285 38.72 -5.94 0.77
N GLU A 286 38.10 -4.94 0.14
CA GLU A 286 38.40 -4.50 -1.23
C GLU A 286 37.46 -3.33 -1.59
N SER A 287 37.95 -2.13 -1.33
CA SER A 287 37.43 -0.90 -1.91
C SER A 287 38.54 -0.31 -2.77
N GLY A 288 38.21 -0.02 -4.03
CA GLY A 288 38.78 1.13 -4.73
C GLY A 288 39.86 0.82 -5.74
N GLU A 289 39.45 0.47 -6.97
CA GLU A 289 40.23 0.76 -8.17
C GLU A 289 39.35 0.63 -9.44
N GLU A 290 38.37 1.52 -9.63
CA GLU A 290 37.68 1.60 -10.95
C GLU A 290 37.01 2.96 -11.23
N THR A 291 37.63 4.06 -10.80
CA THR A 291 37.20 5.42 -11.17
C THR A 291 38.41 6.25 -11.61
N ALA A 292 38.95 5.96 -12.79
CA ALA A 292 39.93 6.84 -13.45
C ALA A 292 39.91 6.83 -14.99
N GLU A 293 39.15 5.96 -15.68
CA GLU A 293 39.33 5.78 -17.14
C GLU A 293 38.17 6.28 -18.04
N VAL A 294 37.26 7.12 -17.55
CA VAL A 294 36.12 7.60 -18.37
C VAL A 294 36.22 9.08 -18.78
N VAL A 295 37.23 9.83 -18.34
CA VAL A 295 37.36 11.27 -18.68
C VAL A 295 38.24 11.53 -19.92
N ALA A 296 38.85 10.50 -20.52
CA ALA A 296 39.76 10.66 -21.66
C ALA A 296 39.14 10.43 -23.05
N ALA A 297 37.87 10.01 -23.15
CA ALA A 297 37.25 9.63 -24.42
C ALA A 297 36.34 10.70 -25.07
N GLU A 298 36.10 11.84 -24.41
CA GLU A 298 35.15 12.88 -24.89
C GLU A 298 35.86 14.19 -25.35
N ALA A 299 37.08 14.09 -25.89
CA ALA A 299 37.82 15.24 -26.43
C ALA A 299 38.33 15.04 -27.87
N ALA A 300 37.89 13.99 -28.57
CA ALA A 300 38.39 13.65 -29.90
C ALA A 300 37.26 13.40 -30.92
N ASP A 301 36.24 14.26 -30.97
CA ASP A 301 35.37 14.36 -32.15
C ASP A 301 34.69 15.73 -32.24
N SER A 302 35.47 16.74 -32.64
CA SER A 302 34.94 18.01 -33.15
C SER A 302 36.02 18.73 -33.95
N LYS A 303 36.23 18.31 -35.20
CA LYS A 303 36.67 19.19 -36.28
C LYS A 303 36.39 18.60 -37.66
#